data_AF-A0A1F7FIR5-F1
#
_entry.id   AF-A0A1F7FIR5-F1
#
_cell.length_a   1.000
_cell.length_b   1.000
_cell.length_c   1.000
_cell.angle_alpha   90.00
_cell.angle_beta   90.00
_cell.angle_gamma   90.00
#
_symmetry.space_group_name_H-M   'P 1'
#
loop_
_entity.id
_entity.type
_entity.pdbx_description
1 polymer ?
#
loop_
_entity_poly.entity_id
_entity_poly.type
_entity_poly.pdbx_seq_one_letter_code
_entity_poly.pdbx_strand_id
1 'polypeptide(L)'
;MTPSASGLQKTLCIPVRKLAGFLATINPSRVREELRAKIIQYQNECDDALWNYWTKGSAKRSESPVSQPTQLDLPGDDQKPPQLTENERDLLNTIKRLDTGNRQLVAALKATNADYIALLESHVYLLQEYLEAKADASALNYTLKPQHAFRKKPQGQAFEGFSTTGDKGARI
;
A
#
# COMPACT_ATOMS: atom_id res chain seq x y z
N MET A 1 9.47 -40.38 -3.47
CA MET A 1 10.53 -40.04 -4.43
C MET A 1 11.70 -39.53 -3.62
N THR A 2 12.71 -40.37 -3.43
CA THR A 2 13.99 -39.97 -2.86
C THR A 2 14.76 -39.19 -3.94
N PRO A 3 15.31 -38.00 -3.66
CA PRO A 3 16.13 -37.30 -4.64
C PRO A 3 17.37 -38.16 -4.96
N SER A 4 17.69 -38.27 -6.25
CA SER A 4 18.89 -39.00 -6.71
C SER A 4 20.15 -38.36 -6.13
N ALA A 5 21.10 -39.19 -5.70
CA ALA A 5 22.32 -38.79 -5.01
C ALA A 5 23.25 -37.86 -5.83
N SER A 6 23.07 -37.80 -7.15
CA SER A 6 23.72 -36.81 -8.03
C SER A 6 23.11 -36.85 -9.44
N GLY A 7 23.10 -35.70 -10.13
CA GLY A 7 22.57 -35.53 -11.50
C GLY A 7 21.80 -34.21 -11.68
N LEU A 8 21.63 -33.74 -12.93
CA LEU A 8 20.75 -32.59 -13.21
C LEU A 8 19.30 -32.95 -12.90
N GLN A 9 18.75 -32.38 -11.83
CA GLN A 9 17.35 -32.53 -11.46
C GLN A 9 16.51 -31.46 -12.18
N LYS A 10 15.45 -31.89 -12.87
CA LYS A 10 14.44 -30.97 -13.40
C LYS A 10 13.55 -30.52 -12.25
N THR A 11 13.77 -29.30 -11.78
CA THR A 11 12.99 -28.70 -10.70
C THR A 11 11.96 -27.73 -11.27
N LEU A 12 10.72 -27.81 -10.79
CA LEU A 12 9.72 -26.79 -11.07
C LEU A 12 9.94 -25.62 -10.10
N CYS A 13 10.23 -24.45 -10.63
CA CYS A 13 10.37 -23.22 -9.86
C CYS A 13 9.13 -22.34 -10.01
N ILE A 14 8.70 -21.73 -8.91
CA ILE A 14 7.65 -20.71 -8.90
C ILE A 14 8.24 -19.41 -8.36
N PRO A 15 7.92 -18.24 -8.95
CA PRO A 15 8.32 -16.96 -8.37
C PRO A 15 7.75 -16.81 -6.95
N VAL A 16 8.57 -16.40 -5.99
CA VAL A 16 8.20 -16.28 -4.57
C VAL A 16 6.93 -15.44 -4.37
N ARG A 17 6.76 -14.37 -5.15
CA ARG A 17 5.55 -13.51 -5.09
C ARG A 17 4.25 -14.25 -5.45
N LYS A 18 4.32 -15.32 -6.24
CA LYS A 18 3.16 -16.12 -6.67
C LYS A 18 2.91 -17.32 -5.77
N LEU A 19 3.84 -17.63 -4.86
CA LEU A 19 3.75 -18.81 -3.99
C LEU A 19 2.50 -18.74 -3.09
N ALA A 20 2.23 -17.59 -2.48
CA ALA A 20 1.07 -17.43 -1.59
C ALA A 20 -0.25 -17.64 -2.33
N GLY A 21 -0.41 -17.00 -3.50
CA GLY A 21 -1.58 -17.21 -4.35
C GLY A 21 -1.72 -18.65 -4.85
N PHE A 22 -0.62 -19.32 -5.16
CA PHE A 22 -0.63 -20.73 -5.55
C PHE A 22 -1.13 -21.63 -4.40
N LEU A 23 -0.64 -21.44 -3.17
CA LEU A 23 -1.07 -22.20 -2.00
C LEU A 23 -2.58 -22.04 -1.72
N ALA A 24 -3.13 -20.84 -1.96
CA ALA A 24 -4.56 -20.59 -1.83
C ALA A 24 -5.42 -21.39 -2.83
N THR A 25 -4.87 -21.77 -3.99
CA THR A 25 -5.60 -22.56 -5.01
C THR A 25 -5.56 -24.07 -4.80
N ILE A 26 -4.83 -24.55 -3.79
CA ILE A 26 -4.70 -25.99 -3.53
C ILE A 26 -6.01 -26.53 -2.95
N ASN A 27 -6.57 -27.56 -3.60
CA ASN A 27 -7.76 -28.23 -3.09
C ASN A 27 -7.38 -29.18 -1.91
N PRO A 28 -7.88 -28.96 -0.68
CA PRO A 28 -7.51 -29.75 0.49
C PRO A 28 -7.90 -31.22 0.38
N SER A 29 -8.96 -31.56 -0.35
CA SER A 29 -9.39 -32.96 -0.55
C SER A 29 -8.36 -33.80 -1.33
N ARG A 30 -7.54 -33.15 -2.17
CA ARG A 30 -6.48 -33.80 -2.96
C ARG A 30 -5.13 -33.88 -2.23
N VAL A 31 -5.09 -33.47 -0.96
CA VAL A 31 -3.89 -33.50 -0.11
C VAL A 31 -4.04 -34.56 0.97
N ARG A 32 -2.91 -35.08 1.46
CA ARG A 32 -2.84 -35.99 2.61
C ARG A 32 -3.59 -35.42 3.81
N GLU A 33 -4.34 -36.29 4.50
CA GLU A 33 -5.21 -35.97 5.64
C GLU A 33 -4.51 -35.08 6.68
N GLU A 34 -3.26 -35.41 7.01
CA GLU A 34 -2.42 -34.72 8.00
C GLU A 34 -2.15 -33.23 7.69
N LEU A 35 -2.21 -32.84 6.41
CA LEU A 35 -1.93 -31.47 5.97
C LEU A 35 -3.20 -30.67 5.70
N ARG A 36 -4.37 -31.32 5.59
CA ARG A 36 -5.63 -30.66 5.24
C ARG A 36 -5.96 -29.54 6.22
N ALA A 37 -5.85 -29.81 7.52
CA ALA A 37 -6.12 -28.83 8.57
C ALA A 37 -5.22 -27.58 8.45
N LYS A 38 -3.92 -27.79 8.18
CA LYS A 38 -2.95 -26.69 8.02
C LYS A 38 -3.23 -25.85 6.76
N ILE A 39 -3.62 -26.49 5.67
CA ILE A 39 -3.96 -25.79 4.41
C ILE A 39 -5.22 -24.96 4.59
N ILE A 40 -6.26 -25.52 5.22
CA ILE A 40 -7.50 -24.80 5.51
C ILE A 40 -7.23 -23.61 6.41
N GLN A 41 -6.44 -23.79 7.48
CA GLN A 41 -6.04 -22.70 8.35
C GLN A 41 -5.33 -21.57 7.57
N TYR A 42 -4.35 -21.92 6.74
CA TYR A 42 -3.63 -20.96 5.91
C TYR A 42 -4.55 -20.20 4.94
N GLN A 43 -5.48 -20.91 4.30
CA GLN A 43 -6.44 -20.32 3.36
C GLN A 43 -7.35 -19.32 4.08
N ASN A 44 -7.89 -19.69 5.24
CA ASN A 44 -8.71 -18.79 6.07
C ASN A 44 -7.94 -17.54 6.51
N GLU A 45 -6.70 -17.69 6.97
CA GLU A 45 -5.84 -16.56 7.36
C GLU A 45 -5.56 -15.61 6.18
N CYS A 46 -5.41 -16.18 4.97
CA CYS A 46 -5.22 -15.40 3.75
C CYS A 46 -6.49 -14.64 3.34
N ASP A 47 -7.66 -15.26 3.46
CA ASP A 47 -8.96 -14.63 3.20
C ASP A 47 -9.22 -13.48 4.17
N ASP A 48 -8.94 -13.69 5.46
CA ASP A 48 -9.04 -12.65 6.49
C ASP A 48 -8.07 -11.49 6.22
N ALA A 49 -6.82 -11.78 5.83
CA ALA A 49 -5.85 -10.77 5.49
C ALA A 49 -6.30 -9.93 4.29
N LEU A 50 -6.84 -10.59 3.25
CA LEU A 50 -7.37 -9.92 2.07
C LEU A 50 -8.57 -9.05 2.43
N TRP A 51 -9.52 -9.58 3.22
CA TRP A 51 -10.68 -8.84 3.69
C TRP A 51 -10.30 -7.60 4.49
N ASN A 52 -9.39 -7.74 5.46
CA ASN A 52 -8.91 -6.63 6.28
C ASN A 52 -8.22 -5.55 5.45
N TYR A 53 -7.44 -5.94 4.43
CA TYR A 53 -6.82 -4.99 3.52
C TYR A 53 -7.86 -4.14 2.78
N TRP A 54 -8.89 -4.77 2.21
CA TRP A 54 -9.92 -4.07 1.43
C TRP A 54 -10.93 -3.30 2.28
N THR A 55 -11.24 -3.75 3.50
CA THR A 55 -12.23 -3.10 4.36
C THR A 55 -11.65 -2.08 5.34
N LYS A 56 -10.45 -2.33 5.87
CA LYS A 56 -9.79 -1.50 6.89
C LYS A 56 -8.57 -0.75 6.36
N GLY A 57 -8.20 -0.97 5.10
CA GLY A 57 -7.05 -0.32 4.44
C GLY A 57 -5.68 -0.86 4.90
N SER A 58 -5.63 -1.85 5.78
CA SER A 58 -4.38 -2.46 6.24
C SER A 58 -4.60 -3.91 6.69
N ALA A 59 -3.63 -4.77 6.37
CA ALA A 59 -3.57 -6.15 6.85
C ALA A 59 -2.28 -6.32 7.65
N LYS A 60 -2.41 -6.46 8.98
CA LYS A 60 -1.28 -6.70 9.87
C LYS A 60 -1.40 -8.11 10.45
N ARG A 61 -0.33 -8.89 10.34
CA ARG A 61 -0.22 -10.19 11.00
C ARG A 61 -0.18 -9.95 12.52
N SER A 62 -1.10 -10.54 13.27
CA SER A 62 -0.96 -10.63 14.72
C SER A 62 0.23 -11.54 15.03
N GLU A 63 1.12 -11.15 15.93
CA GLU A 63 2.25 -11.97 16.35
C GLU A 63 1.75 -13.15 17.19
N SER A 64 1.19 -14.15 16.53
CA SER A 64 0.78 -15.40 17.14
C SER A 64 2.02 -16.29 17.27
N PRO A 65 2.35 -16.83 18.46
CA PRO A 65 3.58 -17.62 18.70
C PRO A 65 3.71 -18.90 17.86
N VAL A 66 2.64 -19.31 17.15
CA VAL A 66 2.49 -20.65 16.58
C VAL A 66 3.03 -20.78 15.15
N SER A 67 3.44 -19.67 14.51
CA SER A 67 3.67 -19.65 13.06
C SER A 67 5.04 -19.16 12.62
N GLN A 68 6.02 -19.09 13.53
CA GLN A 68 7.40 -19.20 13.07
C GLN A 68 7.61 -20.67 12.71
N PRO A 69 8.04 -21.01 11.48
CA PRO A 69 8.56 -22.35 11.25
C PRO A 69 9.68 -22.52 12.26
N THR A 70 9.46 -23.38 13.25
CA THR A 70 10.52 -23.85 14.13
C THR A 70 11.66 -24.25 13.22
N GLN A 71 12.77 -23.53 13.34
CA GLN A 71 14.03 -23.84 12.71
C GLN A 71 14.22 -25.35 12.79
N LEU A 72 14.44 -26.03 11.65
CA LEU A 72 14.59 -27.48 11.56
C LEU A 72 15.43 -27.98 12.74
N ASP A 73 14.79 -28.74 13.63
CA ASP A 73 15.40 -29.27 14.83
C ASP A 73 16.37 -30.37 14.41
N LEU A 74 17.65 -30.00 14.22
CA LEU A 74 18.74 -30.96 14.10
C LEU A 74 18.95 -31.58 15.49
N PRO A 75 19.10 -32.91 15.60
CA PRO A 75 19.24 -33.55 16.90
C PRO A 75 20.65 -33.30 17.47
N GLY A 76 20.69 -32.70 18.66
CA GLY A 76 21.83 -32.70 19.58
C GLY A 76 22.66 -31.42 19.57
N ASP A 77 22.40 -30.52 20.53
CA ASP A 77 23.23 -30.34 21.74
C ASP A 77 22.73 -29.08 22.48
N ASP A 78 22.92 -29.02 23.79
CA ASP A 78 22.51 -27.95 24.70
C ASP A 78 23.15 -26.58 24.37
N GLN A 79 22.75 -25.91 23.29
CA GLN A 79 23.22 -24.57 22.96
C GLN A 79 22.14 -23.53 23.24
N LYS A 80 22.37 -22.81 24.35
CA LYS A 80 21.98 -21.40 24.54
C LYS A 80 22.01 -20.69 23.18
N PRO A 81 20.94 -19.94 22.79
CA PRO A 81 20.86 -19.33 21.47
C PRO A 81 22.15 -18.56 21.17
N PRO A 82 22.73 -18.67 19.95
CA PRO A 82 23.99 -18.02 19.60
C PRO A 82 23.89 -16.55 19.96
N GLN A 83 24.58 -16.17 21.03
CA GLN A 83 24.56 -14.81 21.54
C GLN A 83 25.36 -13.99 20.55
N LEU A 84 24.68 -13.03 19.93
CA LEU A 84 25.29 -12.10 18.98
C LEU A 84 26.56 -11.50 19.61
N THR A 85 27.70 -11.63 18.92
CA THR A 85 28.98 -11.14 19.42
C THR A 85 28.91 -9.62 19.60
N GLU A 86 29.73 -9.05 20.49
CA GLU A 86 29.70 -7.60 20.77
C GLU A 86 29.89 -6.76 19.49
N ASN A 87 30.77 -7.22 18.60
CA ASN A 87 31.02 -6.58 17.30
C ASN A 87 29.77 -6.57 16.42
N GLU A 88 29.04 -7.68 16.35
CA GLU A 88 27.79 -7.77 15.58
C GLU A 88 26.69 -6.89 16.18
N ARG A 89 26.62 -6.77 17.52
CA ARG A 89 25.68 -5.87 18.19
C ARG A 89 25.99 -4.41 17.84
N ASP A 90 27.26 -4.03 17.85
CA ASP A 90 27.69 -2.67 17.49
C ASP A 90 27.42 -2.37 16.01
N LEU A 91 27.70 -3.32 15.11
CA LEU A 91 27.32 -3.22 13.70
C LEU A 91 25.80 -3.02 13.52
N LEU A 92 24.97 -3.77 14.24
CA LEU A 92 23.52 -3.57 14.17
C LEU A 92 23.09 -2.19 14.71
N ASN A 93 23.72 -1.71 15.78
CA ASN A 93 23.41 -0.39 16.34
C ASN A 93 23.80 0.73 15.38
N THR A 94 24.95 0.63 14.72
CA THR A 94 25.38 1.59 13.69
C THR A 94 24.47 1.57 12.47
N ILE A 95 24.09 0.40 11.97
CA ILE A 95 23.11 0.27 10.87
C ILE A 95 21.78 0.93 11.24
N LYS A 96 21.24 0.67 12.43
CA LYS A 96 19.99 1.29 12.90
C LYS A 96 20.10 2.82 13.00
N ARG A 97 21.25 3.32 13.45
CA ARG A 97 21.51 4.76 13.53
C ARG A 97 21.56 5.40 12.14
N LEU A 98 22.27 4.77 11.19
CA LEU A 98 22.35 5.22 9.80
C LEU A 98 20.99 5.21 9.12
N ASP A 99 20.21 4.14 9.29
CA ASP A 99 18.86 4.00 8.74
C ASP A 99 17.91 5.08 9.30
N THR A 100 18.00 5.38 10.59
CA THR A 100 17.24 6.47 11.21
C THR A 100 17.65 7.84 10.67
N GLY A 101 18.96 8.09 10.51
CA GLY A 101 19.47 9.32 9.90
C GLY A 101 19.01 9.48 8.44
N ASN A 102 19.07 8.41 7.65
CA ASN A 102 18.60 8.41 6.27
C ASN A 102 17.10 8.73 6.19
N ARG A 103 16.28 8.14 7.07
CA ARG A 103 14.85 8.49 7.16
C ARG A 103 14.63 9.96 7.48
N GLN A 104 15.39 10.52 8.42
CA GLN A 104 15.30 11.94 8.78
C GLN A 104 15.70 12.85 7.60
N LEU A 105 16.77 12.53 6.89
CA LEU A 105 17.19 13.27 5.70
C LEU A 105 16.13 13.24 4.60
N VAL A 106 15.53 12.08 4.34
CA VAL A 106 14.43 11.94 3.37
C VAL A 106 13.22 12.78 3.79
N ALA A 107 12.87 12.77 5.08
CA ALA A 107 11.77 13.58 5.59
C ALA A 107 12.05 15.08 5.48
N ALA A 108 13.27 15.53 5.81
CA ALA A 108 13.70 16.91 5.68
C ALA A 108 13.68 17.38 4.21
N LEU A 109 14.22 16.57 3.29
CA LEU A 109 14.18 16.85 1.85
C LEU A 109 12.75 16.97 1.33
N LYS A 110 11.85 16.11 1.81
CA LYS A 110 10.43 16.18 1.46
C LYS A 110 9.79 17.48 1.96
N ALA A 111 10.13 17.92 3.17
CA ALA A 111 9.65 19.18 3.72
C ALA A 111 10.15 20.39 2.92
N THR A 112 11.45 20.47 2.63
CA THR A 112 12.02 21.57 1.83
C THR A 112 11.45 21.61 0.42
N ASN A 113 11.22 20.45 -0.19
CA ASN A 113 10.59 20.38 -1.51
C ASN A 113 9.14 20.88 -1.46
N ALA A 114 8.39 20.59 -0.39
CA ALA A 114 7.05 21.11 -0.21
C ALA A 114 7.05 22.64 -0.05
N ASP A 115 7.99 23.18 0.75
CA ASP A 115 8.14 24.62 0.93
C ASP A 115 8.49 25.33 -0.39
N TYR A 116 9.39 24.73 -1.19
CA TYR A 116 9.74 25.25 -2.51
C TYR A 116 8.55 25.25 -3.48
N ILE A 117 7.75 24.18 -3.49
CA ILE A 117 6.53 24.11 -4.30
C ILE A 117 5.55 25.23 -3.88
N ALA A 118 5.32 25.41 -2.59
CA ALA A 118 4.43 26.46 -2.09
C ALA A 118 4.91 27.87 -2.48
N LEU A 119 6.23 28.11 -2.42
CA LEU A 119 6.83 29.36 -2.88
C LEU A 119 6.59 29.57 -4.38
N LEU A 120 6.81 28.55 -5.21
CA LEU A 120 6.56 28.63 -6.65
C LEU A 120 5.09 28.90 -6.96
N GLU A 121 4.16 28.24 -6.27
CA GLU A 121 2.73 28.49 -6.42
C GLU A 121 2.36 29.93 -6.08
N SER A 122 2.93 30.48 -5.00
CA SER A 122 2.74 31.89 -4.63
C SER A 122 3.23 32.86 -5.71
N HIS A 123 4.37 32.56 -6.35
CA HIS A 123 4.94 33.41 -7.39
C HIS A 123 4.11 33.34 -8.68
N VAL A 124 3.59 32.17 -9.04
CA VAL A 124 2.66 32.02 -10.17
C VAL A 124 1.41 32.88 -9.95
N TYR A 125 0.85 32.87 -8.73
CA TYR A 125 -0.30 33.70 -8.39
C TYR A 125 0.01 35.20 -8.54
N LEU A 126 1.14 35.67 -7.99
CA LEU A 126 1.54 37.07 -8.11
C LEU A 126 1.80 37.51 -9.56
N LEU A 127 2.40 36.65 -10.37
CA LEU A 127 2.60 36.94 -11.80
C LEU A 127 1.28 37.02 -12.55
N GLN A 128 0.31 36.19 -12.19
CA GLN A 128 -1.02 36.24 -12.78
C GLN A 128 -1.74 37.54 -12.40
N GLU A 129 -1.71 37.94 -11.13
CA GLU A 129 -2.26 39.22 -10.65
C GLU A 129 -1.58 40.42 -11.34
N TYR A 130 -0.25 40.39 -11.51
CA TYR A 130 0.49 41.44 -12.21
C TYR A 130 0.09 41.53 -13.69
N LEU A 131 -0.09 40.40 -14.36
CA LEU A 131 -0.54 40.36 -15.75
C LEU A 131 -1.99 40.86 -15.88
N GLU A 132 -2.87 40.50 -14.95
CA GLU A 132 -4.26 40.99 -14.90
C GLU A 132 -4.29 42.51 -14.66
N ALA A 133 -3.56 43.03 -13.68
CA ALA A 133 -3.48 44.47 -13.41
C ALA A 133 -2.91 45.25 -14.61
N LYS A 134 -1.96 44.67 -15.34
CA LYS A 134 -1.41 45.27 -16.57
C LYS A 134 -2.36 45.14 -17.76
N ALA A 135 -3.12 44.06 -17.86
CA ALA A 135 -4.20 43.90 -18.83
C ALA A 135 -5.31 44.93 -18.57
N ASP A 136 -5.69 45.16 -17.31
CA ASP A 136 -6.66 46.18 -16.90
C ASP A 136 -6.15 47.60 -17.15
N ALA A 137 -4.86 47.87 -16.92
CA ALA A 137 -4.24 49.15 -17.31
C ALA A 137 -4.23 49.37 -18.84
N SER A 138 -4.17 48.28 -19.63
CA SER A 138 -4.35 48.34 -21.08
C SER A 138 -5.82 48.44 -21.50
N ALA A 139 -6.73 47.82 -20.74
CA ALA A 139 -8.18 47.81 -20.97
C ALA A 139 -8.86 49.10 -20.50
N LEU A 140 -8.25 49.89 -19.62
CA LEU A 140 -8.64 51.28 -19.33
C LEU A 140 -8.50 52.20 -20.57
N ASN A 141 -7.81 51.75 -21.62
CA ASN A 141 -7.82 52.41 -22.93
C ASN A 141 -8.87 51.87 -23.91
N TYR A 142 -9.56 50.74 -23.61
CA TYR A 142 -10.67 50.24 -24.42
C TYR A 142 -11.70 49.51 -23.55
N THR A 143 -12.72 50.27 -23.12
CA THR A 143 -13.94 49.77 -22.49
C THR A 143 -14.46 48.50 -23.17
N LEU A 144 -14.63 47.40 -22.41
CA LEU A 144 -15.69 46.42 -22.61
C LEU A 144 -16.01 45.68 -21.30
N LYS A 145 -17.30 45.69 -20.92
CA LYS A 145 -17.89 45.13 -19.69
C LYS A 145 -17.89 43.58 -19.64
N PRO A 146 -18.09 42.98 -18.45
CA PRO A 146 -17.68 41.61 -18.14
C PRO A 146 -18.69 40.57 -18.62
N GLN A 147 -18.21 39.39 -19.02
CA GLN A 147 -19.07 38.27 -19.39
C GLN A 147 -18.49 36.97 -18.79
N HIS A 148 -19.35 36.30 -18.01
CA HIS A 148 -19.27 34.91 -17.55
C HIS A 148 -18.55 34.62 -16.21
N ALA A 149 -19.37 34.70 -15.17
CA ALA A 149 -19.22 34.03 -13.90
C ALA A 149 -18.87 32.54 -14.04
N PHE A 150 -17.71 32.13 -13.53
CA PHE A 150 -17.45 30.74 -13.19
C PHE A 150 -17.91 30.46 -11.75
N ARG A 151 -19.12 29.93 -11.69
CA ARG A 151 -19.83 29.42 -10.52
C ARG A 151 -18.96 28.41 -9.75
N LYS A 152 -18.55 28.76 -8.52
CA LYS A 152 -18.11 27.77 -7.52
C LYS A 152 -19.25 26.77 -7.29
N LYS A 153 -19.00 25.46 -7.46
CA LYS A 153 -19.88 24.43 -6.90
C LYS A 153 -19.45 24.16 -5.44
N PRO A 154 -20.34 24.27 -4.45
CA PRO A 154 -20.05 23.78 -3.11
C PRO A 154 -20.35 22.28 -3.01
N GLN A 155 -19.49 21.55 -2.30
CA GLN A 155 -19.86 20.28 -1.66
C GLN A 155 -20.67 20.58 -0.39
N GLY A 156 -21.74 19.82 -0.14
CA GLY A 156 -22.46 19.84 1.14
C GLY A 156 -23.96 19.54 1.05
N GLN A 157 -24.29 18.25 1.00
CA GLN A 157 -25.32 17.55 1.81
C GLN A 157 -26.66 18.27 2.14
N ALA A 158 -27.79 17.70 1.68
CA ALA A 158 -28.82 17.03 2.51
C ALA A 158 -30.26 17.12 1.94
N PHE A 159 -30.91 15.95 1.96
CA PHE A 159 -32.30 15.68 2.34
C PHE A 159 -33.49 15.92 1.37
N GLU A 160 -34.27 14.81 1.27
CA GLU A 160 -35.71 14.65 0.96
C GLU A 160 -36.20 15.02 -0.45
N GLY A 161 -37.08 14.27 -1.11
CA GLY A 161 -37.90 13.13 -0.74
C GLY A 161 -38.89 12.86 -1.88
N PHE A 162 -39.52 11.69 -1.80
CA PHE A 162 -40.85 11.37 -2.34
C PHE A 162 -41.09 11.27 -3.87
N SER A 163 -41.00 10.02 -4.33
CA SER A 163 -41.96 9.21 -5.11
C SER A 163 -43.15 9.80 -5.90
N THR A 164 -43.53 8.98 -6.90
CA THR A 164 -44.80 8.89 -7.67
C THR A 164 -44.86 9.87 -8.83
N THR A 165 -45.24 9.55 -10.07
CA THR A 165 -46.31 8.70 -10.64
C THR A 165 -45.93 8.52 -12.13
N GLY A 166 -45.75 7.32 -12.67
CA GLY A 166 -46.82 6.58 -13.34
C GLY A 166 -47.21 7.19 -14.69
N ASP A 167 -46.72 6.65 -15.81
CA ASP A 167 -47.59 6.45 -16.99
C ASP A 167 -47.00 5.41 -17.96
N LYS A 168 -47.93 4.74 -18.65
CA LYS A 168 -47.81 3.48 -19.37
C LYS A 168 -47.58 3.70 -20.88
N GLY A 169 -47.00 2.67 -21.50
CA GLY A 169 -47.33 2.24 -22.85
C GLY A 169 -46.36 2.70 -23.95
N ALA A 170 -46.15 1.97 -25.04
CA ALA A 170 -46.58 0.64 -25.44
C ALA A 170 -45.87 0.29 -26.77
N ARG A 171 -45.62 -1.02 -26.98
CA ARG A 171 -45.53 -1.73 -28.27
C ARG A 171 -44.33 -1.40 -29.19
N ILE A 172 -43.73 -2.36 -29.91
CA ILE A 172 -44.20 -3.66 -30.43
C ILE A 172 -43.08 -4.69 -30.24
#